data_AF-A0A7S0GAG8-F1
#
_entry.id   AF-A0A7S0GAG8-F1
#
_cell.length_a   1.000
_cell.length_b   1.000
_cell.length_c   1.000
_cell.angle_alpha   90.00
_cell.angle_beta   90.00
_cell.angle_gamma   90.00
#
_symmetry.space_group_name_H-M   'P 1'
#
loop_
_entity.id
_entity.type
_entity.pdbx_description
1 polymer ?
#
loop_
_entity_poly.entity_id
_entity_poly.type
_entity_poly.pdbx_seq_one_letter_code
_entity_poly.pdbx_strand_id
1 'polypeptide(L)'
;MSNDDDYEAEFDEEENVDASKVQSCNVLGTLLKPCCANVRGTGIGTGFYRNGYCSTGENDTGRHTVCVEVTDDFLNFSASVGNDLSTPVPEYSFPGLKNGDKWCLCAARWSQAYHAGVAPKLFLQSTHEKTLTYAPIEILRMFAIDQKASDEVLRTLNDKRATLNKLL
;
A
#
# COMPACT_ATOMS: atom_id res chain seq x y z
N MET A 1 62.64 19.45 17.81
CA MET A 1 61.95 19.22 19.09
C MET A 1 60.55 19.73 18.85
N SER A 2 59.72 18.86 18.27
CA SER A 2 58.75 18.02 19.01
C SER A 2 57.60 18.92 19.45
N ASN A 3 56.34 18.76 19.07
CA ASN A 3 55.46 17.67 18.65
C ASN A 3 54.12 18.42 18.34
N ASP A 4 53.04 17.93 17.77
CA ASP A 4 52.58 16.74 17.06
C ASP A 4 51.23 17.20 16.47
N ASP A 5 50.83 16.56 15.37
CA ASP A 5 49.55 16.73 14.72
C ASP A 5 48.37 16.38 15.65
N ASP A 6 47.38 17.26 15.77
CA ASP A 6 46.03 16.90 16.22
C ASP A 6 45.02 17.69 15.36
N TYR A 7 44.82 17.21 14.13
CA TYR A 7 43.64 17.54 13.33
C TYR A 7 42.63 16.41 13.59
N GLU A 8 41.92 16.52 14.71
CA GLU A 8 40.83 15.61 15.08
C GLU A 8 39.74 15.70 14.00
N ALA A 9 39.58 14.59 13.28
CA ALA A 9 38.48 14.39 12.35
C ALA A 9 37.19 14.18 13.16
N GLU A 10 36.36 15.22 13.25
CA GLU A 10 35.00 15.05 13.75
C GLU A 10 34.19 14.26 12.70
N PHE A 11 34.05 12.98 13.03
CA PHE A 11 33.24 11.96 12.39
C PHE A 11 31.83 12.46 12.10
N ASP A 12 31.35 12.20 10.88
CA ASP A 12 29.99 12.49 10.42
C ASP A 12 28.93 12.08 11.46
N GLU A 13 28.17 13.06 11.95
CA GLU A 13 26.92 12.78 12.68
C GLU A 13 26.01 12.00 11.74
N GLU A 14 25.80 10.72 12.06
CA GLU A 14 24.78 9.87 11.48
C GLU A 14 23.47 10.66 11.38
N GLU A 15 23.05 11.00 10.15
CA GLU A 15 21.71 11.51 9.92
C GLU A 15 20.74 10.49 10.50
N ASN A 16 20.13 10.88 11.62
CA ASN A 16 19.17 10.11 12.37
C ASN A 16 17.91 10.00 11.49
N VAL A 17 17.90 9.02 10.59
CA VAL A 17 16.74 8.72 9.75
C VAL A 17 15.65 8.23 10.68
N ASP A 18 14.78 9.16 11.06
CA ASP A 18 13.53 8.92 11.75
C ASP A 18 12.79 7.77 11.05
N ALA A 19 12.87 6.57 11.64
CA ALA A 19 12.23 5.37 11.12
C ALA A 19 10.70 5.50 11.03
N SER A 20 10.10 6.53 11.64
CA SER A 20 8.68 6.87 11.49
C SER A 20 8.35 7.53 10.14
N LYS A 21 9.35 7.89 9.33
CA LYS A 21 9.21 8.51 8.00
C LYS A 21 9.63 7.63 6.82
N VAL A 22 9.83 6.33 7.00
CA VAL A 22 10.08 5.44 5.86
C VAL A 22 8.81 5.39 5.00
N GLN A 23 8.82 6.13 3.90
CA GLN A 23 7.72 6.13 2.94
C GLN A 23 7.65 4.74 2.30
N SER A 24 6.50 4.07 2.48
CA SER A 24 6.28 2.75 1.91
C SER A 24 6.26 2.78 0.38
N CYS A 25 6.65 1.68 -0.25
CA CYS A 25 6.54 1.50 -1.70
C CYS A 25 5.23 0.79 -2.09
N ASN A 26 4.70 1.16 -3.24
CA ASN A 26 3.63 0.43 -3.91
C ASN A 26 4.18 -0.74 -4.75
N VAL A 27 3.29 -1.57 -5.28
CA VAL A 27 3.64 -2.75 -6.10
C VAL A 27 4.39 -2.44 -7.41
N LEU A 28 4.53 -1.16 -7.78
CA LEU A 28 5.32 -0.70 -8.93
C LEU A 28 6.75 -0.28 -8.54
N GLY A 29 7.10 -0.35 -7.25
CA GLY A 29 8.39 0.11 -6.74
C GLY A 29 8.51 1.63 -6.62
N THR A 30 7.38 2.35 -6.58
CA THR A 30 7.35 3.82 -6.36
C THR A 30 6.69 4.15 -5.02
N LEU A 31 6.73 5.42 -4.60
CA LEU A 31 6.09 5.87 -3.37
C LEU A 31 4.60 5.50 -3.33
N LEU A 32 4.15 4.98 -2.19
CA LEU A 32 2.77 4.59 -1.95
C LEU A 32 1.86 5.82 -1.94
N LYS A 33 0.87 5.83 -2.85
CA LYS A 33 -0.16 6.87 -2.89
C LYS A 33 -1.24 6.62 -1.83
N PRO A 34 -1.96 7.68 -1.38
CA PRO A 34 -3.09 7.50 -0.48
C PRO A 34 -4.17 6.63 -1.12
N CYS A 35 -4.86 5.83 -0.30
CA CYS A 35 -6.02 5.05 -0.71
C CYS A 35 -7.32 5.82 -0.44
N CYS A 36 -7.57 6.18 0.82
CA CYS A 36 -8.74 6.96 1.23
C CYS A 36 -8.56 7.60 2.61
N ALA A 37 -8.44 8.92 2.67
CA ALA A 37 -8.28 9.64 3.94
C ALA A 37 -9.61 9.89 4.69
N ASN A 38 -10.75 9.76 4.00
CA ASN A 38 -12.06 9.99 4.58
C ASN A 38 -13.09 9.11 3.87
N VAL A 39 -13.30 7.90 4.38
CA VAL A 39 -14.21 6.91 3.79
C VAL A 39 -15.62 7.44 3.83
N ARG A 40 -16.18 7.75 2.66
CA ARG A 40 -17.55 8.26 2.47
C ARG A 40 -17.90 9.44 3.38
N GLY A 41 -16.95 10.33 3.67
CA GLY A 41 -17.21 11.52 4.49
C GLY A 41 -17.38 11.25 5.99
N THR A 42 -17.05 10.05 6.49
CA THR A 42 -17.20 9.65 7.90
C THR A 42 -16.17 10.28 8.85
N GLY A 43 -15.12 10.90 8.32
CA GLY A 43 -13.96 11.36 9.07
C GLY A 43 -12.93 10.26 9.37
N ILE A 44 -13.17 9.03 8.88
CA ILE A 44 -12.30 7.87 9.14
C ILE A 44 -11.42 7.60 7.91
N GLY A 45 -10.11 7.58 8.12
CA GLY A 45 -9.15 7.13 7.11
C GLY A 45 -9.07 5.60 7.05
N THR A 46 -8.84 5.05 5.85
CA THR A 46 -8.56 3.61 5.71
C THR A 46 -7.13 3.26 6.17
N GLY A 47 -6.72 2.00 6.02
CA GLY A 47 -5.42 1.50 6.43
C GLY A 47 -5.41 1.01 7.86
N PHE A 48 -4.49 0.10 8.20
CA PHE A 48 -4.33 -0.42 9.56
C PHE A 48 -4.12 0.72 10.57
N TYR A 49 -3.30 1.71 10.23
CA TYR A 49 -3.01 2.89 11.04
C TYR A 49 -4.05 4.02 10.93
N ARG A 50 -5.14 3.83 10.16
CA ARG A 50 -6.19 4.84 9.90
C ARG A 50 -5.68 6.18 9.33
N ASN A 51 -4.49 6.17 8.70
CA ASN A 51 -3.86 7.34 8.09
C ASN A 51 -4.26 7.54 6.61
N GLY A 52 -5.11 6.67 6.07
CA GLY A 52 -5.57 6.71 4.67
C GLY A 52 -4.67 6.01 3.67
N TYR A 53 -3.57 5.39 4.10
CA TYR A 53 -2.64 4.63 3.26
C TYR A 53 -2.72 3.14 3.58
N CYS A 54 -2.44 2.30 2.58
CA CYS A 54 -2.30 0.85 2.81
C CYS A 54 -0.88 0.49 3.26
N SER A 55 -0.28 1.34 4.09
CA SER A 55 1.00 1.07 4.72
C SER A 55 0.85 0.01 5.82
N THR A 56 1.89 -0.77 6.03
CA THR A 56 1.87 -1.91 6.95
C THR A 56 3.18 -1.98 7.72
N GLY A 57 3.15 -2.59 8.90
CA GLY A 57 4.31 -2.80 9.77
C GLY A 57 4.17 -4.10 10.55
N GLU A 58 5.01 -4.30 11.56
CA GLU A 58 5.06 -5.57 12.30
C GLU A 58 3.75 -5.90 13.00
N ASN A 59 3.05 -4.88 13.51
CA ASN A 59 1.77 -5.01 14.22
C ASN A 59 0.58 -5.36 13.30
N ASP A 60 0.70 -5.13 11.98
CA ASP A 60 -0.36 -5.43 11.02
C ASP A 60 -0.21 -6.87 10.50
N THR A 61 -0.60 -7.84 11.32
CA THR A 61 -0.57 -9.27 10.98
C THR A 61 -1.51 -9.62 9.82
N GLY A 62 -2.61 -8.86 9.67
CA GLY A 62 -3.57 -9.01 8.58
C GLY A 62 -3.05 -8.54 7.21
N ARG A 63 -1.99 -7.72 7.19
CA ARG A 63 -1.39 -7.13 5.99
C ARG A 63 -2.45 -6.38 5.16
N HIS A 64 -2.97 -5.29 5.72
CA HIS A 64 -3.95 -4.40 5.08
C HIS A 64 -3.28 -3.57 3.97
N THR A 65 -2.77 -4.24 2.94
CA THR A 65 -1.86 -3.69 1.93
C THR A 65 -2.51 -3.48 0.57
N VAL A 66 -3.75 -3.91 0.36
CA VAL A 66 -4.43 -3.82 -0.94
C VAL A 66 -5.46 -2.70 -0.94
N CYS A 67 -5.23 -1.63 -1.70
CA CYS A 67 -6.23 -0.58 -1.87
C CYS A 67 -7.27 -1.03 -2.89
N VAL A 68 -8.46 -1.41 -2.41
CA VAL A 68 -9.56 -1.90 -3.24
C VAL A 68 -10.67 -0.85 -3.35
N GLU A 69 -11.45 -0.92 -4.43
CA GLU A 69 -12.79 -0.35 -4.49
C GLU A 69 -13.78 -1.50 -4.30
N VAL A 70 -14.46 -1.54 -3.15
CA VAL A 70 -15.30 -2.68 -2.78
C VAL A 70 -16.58 -2.72 -3.61
N THR A 71 -17.09 -3.93 -3.85
CA THR A 71 -18.36 -4.17 -4.53
C THR A 71 -19.33 -4.91 -3.62
N ASP A 72 -20.64 -4.85 -3.91
CA ASP A 72 -21.64 -5.61 -3.13
C ASP A 72 -21.37 -7.12 -3.18
N ASP A 73 -20.98 -7.67 -4.34
CA ASP A 73 -20.62 -9.09 -4.49
C ASP A 73 -19.43 -9.48 -3.60
N PHE A 74 -18.39 -8.63 -3.57
CA PHE A 74 -17.24 -8.85 -2.68
C PHE A 74 -17.64 -8.75 -1.21
N LEU A 75 -18.45 -7.76 -0.81
CA LEU A 75 -18.86 -7.57 0.57
C LEU A 75 -19.69 -8.77 1.06
N ASN A 76 -20.64 -9.24 0.25
CA ASN A 76 -21.44 -10.43 0.53
C ASN A 76 -20.57 -11.68 0.68
N PHE A 77 -19.64 -11.91 -0.26
CA PHE A 77 -18.69 -13.01 -0.18
C PHE A 77 -17.83 -12.91 1.08
N SER A 78 -17.24 -11.73 1.33
CA SER A 78 -16.36 -11.48 2.46
C SER A 78 -17.06 -11.79 3.79
N ALA A 79 -18.30 -11.35 3.97
CA ALA A 79 -19.12 -11.69 5.12
C ALA A 79 -19.37 -13.20 5.24
N SER A 80 -19.69 -13.87 4.12
CA SER A 80 -19.94 -15.33 4.10
C SER A 80 -18.73 -16.18 4.52
N VAL A 81 -17.51 -15.66 4.37
CA VAL A 81 -16.25 -16.32 4.79
C VAL A 81 -15.65 -15.72 6.08
N GLY A 82 -16.50 -15.10 6.90
CA GLY A 82 -16.15 -14.63 8.24
C GLY A 82 -15.35 -13.33 8.29
N ASN A 83 -15.47 -12.47 7.27
CA ASN A 83 -14.87 -11.14 7.22
C ASN A 83 -15.95 -10.10 6.86
N ASP A 84 -16.87 -9.85 7.79
CA ASP A 84 -17.89 -8.83 7.60
C ASP A 84 -17.26 -7.43 7.57
N LEU A 85 -17.31 -6.80 6.39
CA LEU A 85 -16.84 -5.45 6.16
C LEU A 85 -18.00 -4.45 6.00
N SER A 86 -19.24 -4.87 6.17
CA SER A 86 -20.43 -4.01 5.99
C SER A 86 -20.97 -3.50 7.32
N THR A 87 -20.87 -4.29 8.39
CA THR A 87 -21.30 -3.87 9.73
C THR A 87 -20.33 -2.86 10.34
N PRO A 88 -20.79 -1.66 10.76
CA PRO A 88 -19.94 -0.70 11.46
C PRO A 88 -19.45 -1.24 12.81
N VAL A 89 -18.19 -0.93 13.17
CA VAL A 89 -17.60 -1.24 14.48
C VAL A 89 -16.91 0.02 15.03
N PRO A 90 -17.63 0.87 15.78
CA PRO A 90 -17.13 2.15 16.27
C PRO A 90 -15.85 2.04 17.10
N GLU A 91 -15.72 0.99 17.91
CA GLU A 91 -14.57 0.72 18.79
C GLU A 91 -13.25 0.59 18.01
N TYR A 92 -13.32 0.19 16.74
CA TYR A 92 -12.17 0.07 15.84
C TYR A 92 -12.08 1.19 14.80
N SER A 93 -12.86 2.26 14.97
CA SER A 93 -12.98 3.31 13.95
C SER A 93 -13.26 2.69 12.58
N PHE A 94 -14.27 1.83 12.50
CA PHE A 94 -14.67 1.16 11.27
C PHE A 94 -16.10 1.55 10.89
N PRO A 95 -16.32 2.25 9.76
CA PRO A 95 -17.62 2.84 9.44
C PRO A 95 -18.63 1.84 8.85
N GLY A 96 -18.22 0.61 8.54
CA GLY A 96 -18.96 -0.27 7.65
C GLY A 96 -18.89 0.21 6.20
N LEU A 97 -18.49 -0.69 5.30
CA LEU A 97 -18.26 -0.38 3.90
C LEU A 97 -19.52 -0.59 3.05
N LYS A 98 -19.59 0.16 1.96
CA LYS A 98 -20.62 0.07 0.92
C LYS A 98 -19.95 0.01 -0.44
N ASN A 99 -20.66 -0.52 -1.44
CA ASN A 99 -20.22 -0.51 -2.83
C ASN A 99 -19.66 0.86 -3.26
N GLY A 100 -18.46 0.85 -3.86
CA GLY A 100 -17.73 2.03 -4.28
C GLY A 100 -16.79 2.64 -3.23
N ASP A 101 -16.82 2.20 -1.98
CA ASP A 101 -15.86 2.65 -0.99
C ASP A 101 -14.44 2.16 -1.32
N LYS A 102 -13.44 3.01 -1.05
CA LYS A 102 -12.04 2.61 -1.08
C LYS A 102 -11.58 2.15 0.29
N TRP A 103 -10.94 0.98 0.35
CA TRP A 103 -10.47 0.43 1.61
C TRP A 103 -9.17 -0.37 1.45
N CYS A 104 -8.32 -0.33 2.47
CA CYS A 104 -7.14 -1.20 2.57
C CYS A 104 -7.55 -2.56 3.10
N LEU A 105 -7.63 -3.53 2.19
CA LEU A 105 -7.99 -4.92 2.47
C LEU A 105 -6.75 -5.75 2.81
N CYS A 106 -6.92 -6.74 3.69
CA CYS A 106 -5.92 -7.77 3.93
C CYS A 106 -5.55 -8.49 2.62
N ALA A 107 -4.26 -8.59 2.29
CA ALA A 107 -3.82 -9.24 1.05
C ALA A 107 -4.30 -10.69 0.91
N ALA A 108 -4.32 -11.45 2.01
CA ALA A 108 -4.86 -12.80 2.04
C ALA A 108 -6.36 -12.84 1.71
N ARG A 109 -7.15 -11.85 2.16
CA ARG A 109 -8.59 -11.76 1.87
C ARG A 109 -8.86 -11.35 0.42
N TRP A 110 -8.03 -10.48 -0.14
CA TRP A 110 -8.09 -10.17 -1.57
C TRP A 110 -7.80 -11.43 -2.41
N SER A 111 -6.72 -12.16 -2.07
CA SER A 111 -6.37 -13.41 -2.76
C SER A 111 -7.46 -14.46 -2.63
N GLN A 112 -8.08 -14.60 -1.46
CA GLN A 112 -9.24 -15.48 -1.26
C GLN A 112 -10.41 -15.12 -2.18
N ALA A 113 -10.76 -13.85 -2.29
CA ALA A 113 -11.83 -13.38 -3.17
C ALA A 113 -11.48 -13.57 -4.66
N TYR A 114 -10.20 -13.43 -5.03
CA TYR A 114 -9.73 -13.71 -6.39
C TYR A 114 -9.97 -15.17 -6.79
N HIS A 115 -9.59 -16.11 -5.93
CA HIS A 115 -9.84 -17.55 -6.19
C HIS A 115 -11.33 -17.91 -6.21
N ALA A 116 -12.17 -17.13 -5.53
CA ALA A 116 -13.62 -17.27 -5.56
C ALA A 116 -14.30 -16.54 -6.75
N GLY A 117 -13.53 -15.83 -7.59
CA GLY A 117 -14.05 -15.12 -8.77
C GLY A 117 -14.77 -13.81 -8.47
N VAL A 118 -14.65 -13.28 -7.24
CA VAL A 118 -15.35 -12.08 -6.75
C VAL A 118 -14.40 -11.04 -6.15
N ALA A 119 -13.13 -11.06 -6.57
CA ALA A 119 -12.16 -10.06 -6.14
C ALA A 119 -12.61 -8.64 -6.55
N PRO A 120 -12.57 -7.68 -5.62
CA PRO A 120 -12.81 -6.29 -5.95
C PRO A 120 -11.64 -5.74 -6.76
N LYS A 121 -11.92 -4.75 -7.59
CA LYS A 121 -10.89 -4.01 -8.33
C LYS A 121 -10.00 -3.21 -7.38
N LEU A 122 -8.79 -2.89 -7.82
CA LEU A 122 -7.77 -2.27 -6.97
C LEU A 122 -7.05 -1.09 -7.63
N PHE A 123 -6.28 -0.36 -6.83
CA PHE A 123 -5.39 0.72 -7.28
C PHE A 123 -3.94 0.31 -7.06
N LEU A 124 -3.18 0.08 -8.14
CA LEU A 124 -1.79 -0.38 -8.08
C LEU A 124 -0.91 0.63 -7.34
N GLN A 125 -1.08 1.94 -7.61
CA GLN A 125 -0.22 2.97 -7.00
C GLN A 125 -0.49 3.17 -5.50
N SER A 126 -1.65 2.72 -5.00
CA SER A 126 -2.04 2.76 -3.59
C SER A 126 -2.01 1.38 -2.91
N THR A 127 -1.53 0.35 -3.61
CA THR A 127 -1.37 -1.01 -3.09
C THR A 127 0.09 -1.25 -2.74
N HIS A 128 0.37 -1.61 -1.50
CA HIS A 128 1.72 -1.74 -0.96
C HIS A 128 2.44 -2.98 -1.52
N GLU A 129 3.76 -2.88 -1.75
CA GLU A 129 4.59 -3.89 -2.41
C GLU A 129 4.52 -5.29 -1.77
N LYS A 130 4.42 -5.39 -0.43
CA LYS A 130 4.19 -6.65 0.30
C LYS A 130 2.99 -7.46 -0.20
N THR A 131 2.03 -6.86 -0.90
CA THR A 131 0.94 -7.58 -1.58
C THR A 131 1.46 -8.60 -2.61
N LEU A 132 2.64 -8.35 -3.21
CA LEU A 132 3.27 -9.26 -4.19
C LEU A 132 3.60 -10.65 -3.63
N THR A 133 3.63 -10.81 -2.30
CA THR A 133 3.77 -12.12 -1.66
C THR A 133 2.49 -12.98 -1.72
N TYR A 134 1.33 -12.36 -2.02
CA TYR A 134 0.01 -13.02 -2.06
C TYR A 134 -0.56 -13.13 -3.47
N ALA A 135 -0.17 -12.23 -4.38
CA ALA A 135 -0.60 -12.25 -5.77
C ALA A 135 0.46 -11.60 -6.67
N PRO A 136 0.81 -12.21 -7.81
CA PRO A 136 1.80 -11.64 -8.71
C PRO A 136 1.27 -10.39 -9.42
N ILE A 137 2.16 -9.50 -9.84
CA ILE A 137 1.81 -8.20 -10.40
C ILE A 137 0.95 -8.32 -11.66
N GLU A 138 1.13 -9.37 -12.46
CA GLU A 138 0.35 -9.65 -13.66
C GLU A 138 -1.13 -9.81 -13.33
N ILE A 139 -1.44 -10.53 -12.24
CA ILE A 139 -2.80 -10.72 -11.76
C ILE A 139 -3.36 -9.41 -11.20
N LEU A 140 -2.59 -8.69 -10.37
CA LEU A 140 -3.04 -7.40 -9.83
C LEU A 140 -3.38 -6.40 -10.93
N ARG A 141 -2.59 -6.37 -12.02
CA ARG A 141 -2.82 -5.50 -13.18
C ARG A 141 -4.14 -5.79 -13.91
N MET A 142 -4.62 -7.02 -13.91
CA MET A 142 -5.92 -7.37 -14.53
C MET A 142 -7.12 -6.76 -13.77
N PHE A 143 -6.95 -6.45 -12.48
CA PHE A 143 -7.98 -5.87 -11.61
C PHE A 143 -7.78 -4.38 -11.38
N ALA A 144 -6.78 -3.76 -12.01
CA ALA A 144 -6.38 -2.38 -11.74
C ALA A 144 -7.35 -1.37 -12.37
N ILE A 145 -7.88 -0.46 -11.55
CA ILE A 145 -8.64 0.71 -11.99
C ILE A 145 -7.69 1.77 -12.57
N ASP A 146 -6.53 1.94 -11.95
CA ASP A 146 -5.50 2.93 -12.32
C ASP A 146 -4.45 2.39 -13.30
N GLN A 147 -4.81 1.38 -14.11
CA GLN A 147 -3.87 0.70 -15.02
C GLN A 147 -3.14 1.66 -15.96
N LYS A 148 -3.88 2.55 -16.65
CA LYS A 148 -3.28 3.51 -17.60
C LYS A 148 -2.26 4.43 -16.92
N ALA A 149 -2.59 4.97 -15.76
CA ALA A 149 -1.70 5.84 -15.00
C ALA A 149 -0.48 5.06 -14.47
N SER A 150 -0.67 3.80 -14.07
CA SER A 150 0.40 2.93 -13.62
C SER A 150 1.36 2.54 -14.74
N ASP A 151 0.85 2.36 -15.96
CA ASP A 151 1.67 2.07 -17.14
C ASP A 151 2.56 3.26 -17.52
N GLU A 152 2.07 4.47 -17.38
CA GLU A 152 2.85 5.69 -17.58
C GLU A 152 4.00 5.82 -16.56
N VAL A 153 3.72 5.49 -15.29
CA VAL A 153 4.75 5.40 -14.23
C VAL A 153 5.82 4.38 -14.61
N LEU A 154 5.44 3.18 -15.03
CA LEU A 154 6.39 2.13 -15.40
C LEU A 154 7.22 2.50 -16.63
N ARG A 155 6.61 3.12 -17.66
CA ARG A 155 7.35 3.65 -18.82
C ARG A 155 8.42 4.66 -18.37
N THR A 156 8.03 5.61 -17.53
CA THR A 156 8.95 6.62 -16.98
C THR A 156 10.11 5.99 -16.22
N LEU A 157 9.85 4.97 -15.40
CA LEU A 157 10.89 4.25 -14.66
C LEU A 157 11.85 3.49 -15.59
N ASN A 158 11.31 2.85 -16.63
CA ASN A 158 12.13 2.14 -17.62
C ASN A 158 13.02 3.10 -18.43
N ASP A 159 12.51 4.26 -18.81
CA ASP A 159 13.29 5.29 -19.52
C ASP A 159 14.42 5.84 -18.64
N LYS A 160 14.14 6.08 -17.36
CA LYS A 160 15.15 6.48 -16.37
C LYS A 160 16.22 5.40 -16.21
N ARG A 161 15.82 4.14 -16.05
CA ARG A 161 16.74 3.00 -15.96
C ARG A 161 17.61 2.88 -17.21
N ALA A 162 17.03 3.02 -18.40
CA ALA A 162 17.77 2.98 -19.67
C ALA A 162 18.76 4.14 -19.80
N THR A 163 18.42 5.32 -19.28
CA THR A 163 19.32 6.47 -19.23
C THR A 163 20.49 6.22 -18.28
N LEU A 164 20.22 5.74 -17.06
CA LEU A 164 21.25 5.42 -16.07
C LEU A 164 22.23 4.36 -16.57
N ASN A 165 21.72 3.30 -17.22
CA ASN A 165 22.56 2.25 -17.80
C ASN A 165 23.49 2.73 -18.92
N LYS A 166 23.28 3.92 -19.48
CA LYS A 166 24.20 4.53 -20.47
C LYS A 166 25.30 5.38 -19.81
N LEU A 167 25.16 5.69 -18.52
CA LEU A 167 26.10 6.51 -17.75
C LEU A 167 27.07 5.66 -16.90
N LEU A 168 26.76 4.38 -16.72
CA LEU A 168 27.59 3.38 -16.04
C LEU A 168 28.33 2.53 -17.08
#